data_AF-A0A177KRD5-F1
#
_entry.id   AF-A0A177KRD5-F1
#
_cell.length_a   1.000
_cell.length_b   1.000
_cell.length_c   1.000
_cell.angle_alpha   90.00
_cell.angle_beta   90.00
_cell.angle_gamma   90.00
#
_symmetry.space_group_name_H-M   'P 1'
#
loop_
_entity.id
_entity.type
_entity.pdbx_description
1 polymer ?
#
loop_
_entity_poly.entity_id
_entity_poly.type
_entity_poly.pdbx_seq_one_letter_code
_entity_poly.pdbx_strand_id
1 'polypeptide(L)'
;MRGFYEQQIDALKGLVSNEEPFIEQLNGFFLQKPKDTNLLRKDIMEEILKSNSELNSLVKEYQQKTIPIFLEWIEKGRKQGYVKEGISNELILYYYNMMAAAMENLYKQLADHPDIDQIFQQLKHMFFMVLSRNQSSVRHASSVLKTLGTVAKAEIINNILL
;
A
#
# COMPACT_ATOMS: atom_id res chain seq x y z
N MET A 1 -3.93 19.15 7.85
CA MET A 1 -2.67 18.56 7.34
C MET A 1 -1.92 17.78 8.41
N ARG A 2 -1.36 18.40 9.47
CA ARG A 2 -0.59 17.66 10.51
C ARG A 2 -1.32 16.44 11.11
N GLY A 3 -2.57 16.58 11.54
CA GLY A 3 -3.33 15.44 12.10
C GLY A 3 -3.57 14.29 11.11
N PHE A 4 -3.67 14.57 9.80
CA PHE A 4 -3.73 13.52 8.77
C PHE A 4 -2.41 12.75 8.70
N TYR A 5 -1.27 13.45 8.71
CA TYR A 5 0.05 12.81 8.70
C TYR A 5 0.31 11.95 9.94
N GLU A 6 -0.11 12.41 11.11
CA GLU A 6 0.00 11.66 12.37
C GLU A 6 -0.82 10.35 12.30
N GLN A 7 -2.07 10.43 11.82
CA GLN A 7 -2.92 9.26 11.63
C GLN A 7 -2.29 8.24 10.66
N GLN A 8 -1.69 8.71 9.57
CA GLN A 8 -1.01 7.83 8.60
C GLN A 8 0.24 7.17 9.20
N ILE A 9 1.02 7.91 10.01
CA ILE A 9 2.18 7.34 10.72
C ILE A 9 1.72 6.24 11.68
N ASP A 10 0.66 6.48 12.44
CA ASP A 10 0.18 5.52 13.43
C ASP A 10 -0.44 4.29 12.77
N ALA A 11 -1.14 4.45 11.64
CA ALA A 11 -1.58 3.32 10.81
C ALA A 11 -0.38 2.48 10.34
N LEU A 12 0.71 3.12 9.90
CA LEU A 12 1.92 2.44 9.46
C LEU A 12 2.63 1.71 10.61
N LYS A 13 2.69 2.32 11.80
CA LYS A 13 3.22 1.65 13.02
C LYS A 13 2.40 0.42 13.37
N GLY A 14 1.08 0.48 13.22
CA GLY A 14 0.19 -0.66 13.44
C GLY A 14 0.54 -1.88 12.59
N LEU A 15 1.06 -1.69 11.37
CA LEU A 15 1.51 -2.78 10.51
C LEU A 15 2.72 -3.53 11.12
N VAL A 16 3.60 -2.80 11.79
CA VAL A 16 4.80 -3.36 12.43
C VAL A 16 4.43 -4.05 13.74
N SER A 17 3.65 -3.39 14.60
CA SER A 17 3.39 -3.84 15.97
C SER A 17 2.36 -4.96 16.08
N ASN A 18 1.46 -5.10 15.10
CA ASN A 18 0.46 -6.17 15.11
C ASN A 18 1.11 -7.52 14.78
N GLU A 19 0.70 -8.59 15.47
CA GLU A 19 1.15 -9.97 15.25
C GLU A 19 0.60 -10.60 13.96
N GLU A 20 -0.40 -9.96 13.33
CA GLU A 20 -1.00 -10.41 12.08
C GLU A 20 0.04 -10.77 11.00
N PRO A 21 -0.22 -11.81 10.19
CA PRO A 21 0.62 -12.15 9.06
C PRO A 21 0.80 -10.95 8.12
N PHE A 22 2.03 -10.73 7.65
CA PHE A 22 2.38 -9.67 6.71
C PHE A 22 1.42 -9.65 5.53
N ILE A 23 1.00 -10.81 5.04
CA ILE A 23 0.12 -10.92 3.88
C ILE A 23 -1.29 -10.35 4.09
N GLU A 24 -1.82 -10.43 5.32
CA GLU A 24 -3.15 -9.89 5.66
C GLU A 24 -3.07 -8.36 5.75
N GLN A 25 -2.02 -7.87 6.41
CA GLN A 25 -1.71 -6.43 6.54
C GLN A 25 -1.44 -5.77 5.18
N LEU A 26 -0.73 -6.50 4.32
CA LEU A 26 -0.35 -6.06 2.99
C LEU A 26 -1.58 -5.80 2.12
N ASN A 27 -2.60 -6.66 2.21
CA ASN A 27 -3.86 -6.41 1.53
C ASN A 27 -4.54 -5.14 2.05
N GLY A 28 -4.65 -4.98 3.38
CA GLY A 28 -5.24 -3.79 4.00
C GLY A 28 -4.54 -2.48 3.61
N PHE A 29 -3.20 -2.50 3.61
CA PHE A 29 -2.37 -1.35 3.22
C PHE A 29 -2.59 -0.92 1.77
N PHE A 30 -2.70 -1.88 0.84
CA PHE A 30 -2.97 -1.59 -0.57
C PHE A 30 -4.47 -1.49 -0.93
N LEU A 31 -5.39 -1.81 -0.02
CA LEU A 31 -6.85 -1.68 -0.19
C LEU A 31 -7.35 -0.23 -0.11
N GLN A 32 -6.62 0.62 0.59
CA GLN A 32 -6.96 2.04 0.72
C GLN A 32 -6.88 2.73 -0.66
N LYS A 33 -7.84 3.62 -0.97
CA LYS A 33 -7.89 4.29 -2.28
C LYS A 33 -6.61 5.12 -2.48
N PRO A 34 -6.16 5.38 -3.73
CA PRO A 34 -4.98 6.18 -4.00
C PRO A 34 -5.00 7.59 -3.36
N LYS A 35 -6.20 8.15 -3.15
CA LYS A 35 -6.41 9.42 -2.42
C LYS A 35 -6.05 9.33 -0.93
N ASP A 36 -6.06 8.13 -0.36
CA ASP A 36 -5.83 7.88 1.06
C ASP A 36 -4.39 7.39 1.36
N THR A 37 -3.60 7.05 0.34
CA THR A 37 -2.36 6.24 0.53
C THR A 37 -1.02 6.89 0.16
N ASN A 38 -0.97 8.06 -0.48
CA ASN A 38 0.25 8.38 -1.24
C ASN A 38 1.06 9.59 -0.77
N LEU A 39 1.73 9.44 0.37
CA LEU A 39 2.74 10.38 0.85
C LEU A 39 4.16 9.81 0.93
N LEU A 40 4.33 8.51 0.63
CA LEU A 40 5.63 7.92 0.32
C LEU A 40 6.09 8.30 -1.12
N ARG A 41 5.15 8.75 -1.96
CA ARG A 41 5.36 9.20 -3.34
C ARG A 41 6.20 10.47 -3.40
N LYS A 42 7.40 10.31 -3.94
CA LYS A 42 8.37 11.39 -4.11
C LYS A 42 7.90 12.48 -5.10
N ASP A 43 7.15 12.12 -6.13
CA ASP A 43 6.66 13.01 -7.20
C ASP A 43 5.53 13.95 -6.75
N ILE A 44 4.53 13.45 -6.00
CA ILE A 44 3.50 14.29 -5.36
C ILE A 44 4.18 15.31 -4.43
N MET A 45 5.23 14.87 -3.74
CA MET A 45 5.99 15.72 -2.85
C MET A 45 6.82 16.75 -3.62
N GLU A 46 7.54 16.38 -4.69
CA GLU A 46 8.29 17.34 -5.50
C GLU A 46 7.39 18.47 -6.06
N GLU A 47 6.13 18.18 -6.37
CA GLU A 47 5.14 19.19 -6.76
C GLU A 47 4.74 20.11 -5.58
N ILE A 48 4.49 19.55 -4.39
CA ILE A 48 4.26 20.31 -3.16
C ILE A 48 5.49 21.16 -2.78
N LEU A 49 6.70 20.61 -2.91
CA LEU A 49 7.95 21.26 -2.52
C LEU A 49 8.30 22.47 -3.40
N LYS A 50 7.86 22.45 -4.67
CA LYS A 50 7.97 23.59 -5.60
C LYS A 50 7.03 24.74 -5.23
N SER A 51 5.98 24.47 -4.47
CA SER A 51 4.88 25.41 -4.24
C SER A 51 4.96 26.20 -2.92
N ASN A 52 5.72 25.73 -1.90
CA ASN A 52 5.88 26.45 -0.63
C ASN A 52 7.05 25.92 0.23
N SER A 53 7.94 26.80 0.71
CA SER A 53 9.13 26.42 1.49
C SER A 53 8.84 25.90 2.90
N GLU A 54 7.71 26.28 3.50
CA GLU A 54 7.32 25.85 4.86
C GLU A 54 6.71 24.44 4.85
N LEU A 55 6.12 24.02 3.73
CA LEU A 55 5.65 22.65 3.52
C LEU A 55 6.82 21.65 3.35
N ASN A 56 8.02 22.11 2.98
CA ASN A 56 9.19 21.26 2.78
C ASN A 56 9.66 20.56 4.05
N SER A 57 9.63 21.25 5.19
CA SER A 57 10.10 20.70 6.46
C SER A 57 9.15 19.61 6.96
N LEU A 58 7.85 19.86 6.89
CA LEU A 58 6.81 18.92 7.31
C LEU A 58 6.80 17.65 6.45
N VAL A 59 6.98 17.80 5.15
CA VAL A 59 7.13 16.68 4.20
C VAL A 59 8.36 15.83 4.52
N LYS A 60 9.53 16.47 4.73
CA LYS A 60 10.77 15.76 5.09
C LYS A 60 10.64 15.04 6.43
N GLU A 61 10.05 15.69 7.43
CA GLU A 61 9.81 15.10 8.74
C GLU A 61 8.94 13.85 8.64
N TYR A 62 7.89 13.90 7.82
CA TYR A 62 7.03 12.75 7.58
C TYR A 62 7.78 11.57 6.93
N GLN A 63 8.62 11.83 5.91
CA GLN A 63 9.41 10.79 5.26
C GLN A 63 10.44 10.16 6.20
N GLN A 64 11.12 10.98 7.00
CA GLN A 64 12.07 10.51 8.00
C GLN A 64 11.43 9.57 9.02
N LYS A 65 10.13 9.72 9.29
CA LYS A 65 9.37 8.84 10.18
C LYS A 65 8.81 7.61 9.46
N THR A 66 8.26 7.77 8.27
CA THR A 66 7.51 6.69 7.58
C THR A 66 8.39 5.70 6.84
N ILE A 67 9.49 6.13 6.22
CA ILE A 67 10.38 5.22 5.48
C ILE A 67 10.95 4.12 6.41
N PRO A 68 11.51 4.44 7.60
CA PRO A 68 12.00 3.40 8.50
C PRO A 68 10.94 2.39 8.90
N ILE A 69 9.72 2.85 9.23
CA ILE A 69 8.60 1.98 9.63
C ILE A 69 8.18 1.07 8.46
N PHE A 70 8.10 1.61 7.24
CA PHE A 70 7.80 0.81 6.05
C PHE A 70 8.86 -0.27 5.83
N LEU A 71 10.15 0.07 5.95
CA LEU A 71 11.22 -0.91 5.80
C LEU A 71 11.20 -1.97 6.90
N GLU A 72 10.90 -1.59 8.14
CA GLU A 72 10.72 -2.54 9.25
C GLU A 72 9.58 -3.54 8.97
N TRP A 73 8.47 -3.05 8.43
CA TRP A 73 7.36 -3.91 7.99
C TRP A 73 7.76 -4.86 6.85
N ILE A 74 8.59 -4.41 5.91
CA ILE A 74 9.16 -5.27 4.88
C ILE A 74 10.08 -6.33 5.49
N GLU A 75 10.90 -6.00 6.49
CA GLU A 75 11.74 -6.98 7.19
C GLU A 75 10.89 -8.03 7.94
N LYS A 76 9.76 -7.62 8.52
CA LYS A 76 8.77 -8.56 9.07
C LYS A 76 8.29 -9.53 7.98
N GLY A 77 7.96 -9.02 6.80
CA GLY A 77 7.60 -9.84 5.63
C GLY A 77 8.70 -10.81 5.18
N ARG A 78 9.98 -10.40 5.24
CA ARG A 78 11.13 -11.27 4.94
C ARG A 78 11.26 -12.41 5.96
N LYS A 79 11.24 -12.07 7.26
CA LYS A 79 11.29 -13.05 8.37
C LYS A 79 10.18 -14.09 8.29
N GLN A 80 8.99 -13.69 7.85
CA GLN A 80 7.86 -14.59 7.65
C GLN A 80 7.92 -15.39 6.33
N GLY A 81 8.93 -15.15 5.49
CA GLY A 81 9.11 -15.84 4.21
C GLY A 81 8.21 -15.34 3.08
N TYR A 82 7.53 -14.21 3.26
CA TYR A 82 6.70 -13.60 2.23
C TYR A 82 7.52 -12.78 1.24
N VAL A 83 8.46 -11.96 1.73
CA VAL A 83 9.31 -11.12 0.88
C VAL A 83 10.62 -11.84 0.54
N LYS A 84 11.06 -11.74 -0.72
CA LYS A 84 12.31 -12.34 -1.19
C LYS A 84 13.54 -11.63 -0.59
N GLU A 85 14.43 -12.40 0.06
CA GLU A 85 15.68 -11.92 0.67
C GLU A 85 16.63 -11.22 -0.32
N GLY A 86 16.62 -11.61 -1.59
CA GLY A 86 17.53 -11.08 -2.62
C GLY A 86 17.14 -9.71 -3.21
N ILE A 87 16.12 -9.05 -2.68
CA ILE A 87 15.67 -7.72 -3.14
C ILE A 87 16.04 -6.68 -2.08
N SER A 88 16.80 -5.65 -2.48
CA SER A 88 17.24 -4.60 -1.55
C SER A 88 16.09 -3.69 -1.12
N ASN A 89 16.23 -3.06 0.05
CA ASN A 89 15.25 -2.13 0.59
C ASN A 89 15.03 -0.91 -0.33
N GLU A 90 16.08 -0.43 -0.98
CA GLU A 90 16.04 0.65 -1.97
C GLU A 90 15.19 0.26 -3.18
N LEU A 91 15.36 -0.96 -3.69
CA LEU A 91 14.61 -1.45 -4.84
C LEU A 91 13.13 -1.66 -4.50
N ILE A 92 12.81 -2.13 -3.29
CA ILE A 92 11.44 -2.25 -2.82
C ILE A 92 10.78 -0.88 -2.69
N LEU A 93 11.48 0.11 -2.14
CA LEU A 93 10.96 1.48 -2.02
C LEU A 93 10.75 2.12 -3.39
N TYR A 94 11.69 1.92 -4.33
CA TYR A 94 11.54 2.40 -5.70
C TYR A 94 10.34 1.75 -6.40
N TYR A 95 10.21 0.43 -6.27
CA TYR A 95 9.10 -0.33 -6.86
C TYR A 95 7.74 0.08 -6.28
N TYR A 96 7.67 0.27 -4.96
CA TYR A 96 6.50 0.82 -4.29
C TYR A 96 6.10 2.18 -4.87
N ASN A 97 7.05 3.10 -5.01
CA ASN A 97 6.79 4.44 -5.55
C ASN A 97 6.25 4.39 -6.98
N MET A 98 6.86 3.57 -7.84
CA MET A 98 6.43 3.39 -9.22
C MET A 98 5.02 2.80 -9.30
N MET A 99 4.73 1.76 -8.52
CA MET A 99 3.39 1.17 -8.49
C MET A 99 2.37 2.20 -7.98
N ALA A 100 2.68 2.90 -6.90
CA ALA A 100 1.74 3.81 -6.30
C ALA A 100 1.41 4.98 -7.25
N ALA A 101 2.36 5.40 -8.10
CA ALA A 101 2.14 6.32 -9.23
C ALA A 101 1.23 5.73 -10.31
N ALA A 102 1.48 4.48 -10.71
CA ALA A 102 0.62 3.79 -11.66
C ALA A 102 -0.82 3.65 -11.15
N MET A 103 -1.01 3.32 -9.87
CA MET A 103 -2.33 3.20 -9.23
C MET A 103 -3.10 4.53 -9.27
N GLU A 104 -2.44 5.64 -8.95
CA GLU A 104 -3.10 6.95 -8.99
C GLU A 104 -3.49 7.34 -10.42
N ASN A 105 -2.60 7.16 -11.39
CA ASN A 105 -2.88 7.46 -12.79
C ASN A 105 -4.03 6.60 -13.32
N LEU A 106 -4.04 5.31 -12.98
CA LEU A 106 -5.10 4.40 -13.34
C LEU A 106 -6.44 4.82 -12.72
N TYR A 107 -6.45 5.28 -11.46
CA TYR A 107 -7.65 5.82 -10.81
C TYR A 107 -8.20 7.03 -11.55
N LYS A 108 -7.32 7.95 -11.98
CA LYS A 108 -7.72 9.16 -12.71
C LYS A 108 -8.28 8.82 -14.10
N GLN A 109 -7.69 7.85 -14.79
CA GLN A 109 -8.06 7.50 -16.17
C GLN A 109 -9.30 6.61 -16.26
N LEU A 110 -9.49 5.72 -15.28
CA LEU A 110 -10.51 4.69 -15.30
C LEU A 110 -11.57 4.89 -14.20
N ALA A 111 -11.74 6.12 -13.70
CA ALA A 111 -12.63 6.43 -12.59
C ALA A 111 -14.08 5.92 -12.82
N ASP A 112 -14.56 6.00 -14.06
CA ASP A 112 -15.90 5.58 -14.46
C ASP A 112 -15.94 4.18 -15.09
N HIS A 113 -14.81 3.45 -15.08
CA HIS A 113 -14.76 2.11 -15.64
C HIS A 113 -15.49 1.12 -14.71
N PRO A 114 -16.44 0.31 -15.20
CA PRO A 114 -17.25 -0.57 -14.36
C PRO A 114 -16.42 -1.60 -13.58
N ASP A 115 -15.27 -2.00 -14.12
CA ASP A 115 -14.36 -2.99 -13.50
C ASP A 115 -13.16 -2.38 -12.76
N ILE A 116 -13.18 -1.08 -12.44
CA ILE A 116 -12.03 -0.37 -11.86
C ILE A 116 -11.47 -1.07 -10.61
N ASP A 117 -12.34 -1.56 -9.72
CA ASP A 117 -11.93 -2.28 -8.52
C ASP A 117 -11.20 -3.59 -8.85
N GLN A 118 -11.66 -4.32 -9.87
CA GLN A 118 -11.03 -5.57 -10.30
C GLN A 118 -9.65 -5.31 -10.92
N ILE A 119 -9.51 -4.25 -11.72
CA ILE A 119 -8.23 -3.83 -12.30
C ILE A 119 -7.25 -3.46 -11.18
N PHE A 120 -7.71 -2.75 -10.15
CA PHE A 120 -6.89 -2.46 -8.97
C PHE A 120 -6.45 -3.72 -8.23
N GLN A 121 -7.33 -4.70 -8.05
CA GLN A 121 -6.96 -5.97 -7.42
C GLN A 121 -5.90 -6.73 -8.24
N GLN A 122 -6.00 -6.71 -9.58
CA GLN A 122 -5.00 -7.31 -10.45
C GLN A 122 -3.65 -6.60 -10.35
N LEU A 123 -3.63 -5.27 -10.31
CA LEU A 123 -2.40 -4.49 -10.14
C LEU A 123 -1.70 -4.78 -8.80
N LYS A 124 -2.47 -4.88 -7.70
CA LYS A 124 -1.96 -5.31 -6.39
C LYS A 124 -1.38 -6.72 -6.46
N HIS A 125 -2.06 -7.63 -7.13
CA HIS A 125 -1.59 -8.99 -7.30
C HIS A 125 -0.23 -9.04 -8.03
N MET A 126 -0.05 -8.25 -9.09
CA MET A 126 1.24 -8.13 -9.79
C MET A 126 2.36 -7.65 -8.85
N PHE A 127 2.08 -6.67 -7.99
CA PHE A 127 3.04 -6.21 -7.00
C PHE A 127 3.46 -7.30 -6.02
N PHE A 128 2.49 -8.07 -5.52
CA PHE A 128 2.79 -9.19 -4.64
C PHE A 128 3.60 -10.27 -5.33
N MET A 129 3.31 -10.58 -6.58
CA MET A 129 4.09 -11.55 -7.35
C MET A 129 5.57 -11.16 -7.43
N VAL A 130 5.88 -9.88 -7.62
CA VAL A 130 7.26 -9.39 -7.74
C VAL A 130 8.02 -9.48 -6.41
N LEU A 131 7.36 -9.16 -5.29
CA LEU A 131 8.00 -9.22 -3.98
C LEU A 131 8.08 -10.64 -3.39
N SER A 132 7.21 -11.54 -3.84
CA SER A 132 7.01 -12.83 -3.20
C SER A 132 8.22 -13.78 -3.34
N ARG A 133 8.57 -14.46 -2.24
CA ARG A 133 9.65 -15.44 -2.23
C ARG A 133 9.39 -16.68 -3.10
N ASN A 134 8.16 -17.17 -3.15
CA ASN A 134 7.80 -18.39 -3.90
C ASN A 134 6.32 -18.42 -4.33
N GLN A 135 5.95 -19.37 -5.20
CA GLN A 135 4.57 -19.54 -5.67
C GLN A 135 3.58 -19.90 -4.54
N SER A 136 4.01 -20.57 -3.46
CA SER A 136 3.14 -20.83 -2.31
C SER A 136 2.74 -19.55 -1.57
N SER A 137 3.66 -18.60 -1.40
CA SER A 137 3.38 -17.28 -0.84
C SER A 137 2.41 -16.50 -1.74
N VAL A 138 2.59 -16.58 -3.06
CA VAL A 138 1.66 -15.99 -4.04
C VAL A 138 0.28 -16.63 -3.98
N ARG A 139 0.19 -17.96 -3.87
CA ARG A 139 -1.09 -18.68 -3.77
C ARG A 139 -1.83 -18.35 -2.48
N HIS A 140 -1.12 -18.31 -1.35
CA HIS A 140 -1.69 -17.93 -0.06
C HIS A 140 -2.20 -16.49 -0.07
N ALA A 141 -1.40 -15.55 -0.60
CA ALA A 141 -1.82 -14.18 -0.85
C ALA A 141 -3.09 -14.12 -1.69
N SER A 142 -3.09 -14.81 -2.83
CA SER A 142 -4.24 -14.83 -3.76
C SER A 142 -5.50 -15.39 -3.12
N SER A 143 -5.39 -16.42 -2.27
CA SER A 143 -6.54 -16.96 -1.55
C SER A 143 -7.09 -15.95 -0.54
N VAL A 144 -6.22 -15.26 0.21
CA VAL A 144 -6.61 -14.23 1.18
C VAL A 144 -7.30 -13.06 0.46
N LEU A 145 -6.74 -12.59 -0.66
CA LEU A 145 -7.32 -11.53 -1.49
C LEU A 145 -8.72 -11.90 -2.03
N LYS A 146 -8.89 -13.13 -2.51
CA LYS A 146 -10.20 -13.62 -3.01
C LYS A 146 -11.23 -13.71 -1.90
N THR A 147 -10.87 -14.26 -0.74
CA THR A 147 -11.78 -14.39 0.40
C THR A 147 -12.24 -13.01 0.87
N LEU A 148 -11.31 -12.07 1.04
CA LEU A 148 -11.64 -10.71 1.49
C LEU A 148 -12.46 -9.92 0.46
N GLY A 149 -12.19 -10.08 -0.85
CA GLY A 149 -13.03 -9.50 -1.90
C GLY A 149 -14.46 -10.07 -1.94
N THR A 150 -14.63 -11.32 -1.51
CA THR A 150 -15.95 -11.97 -1.41
C THR A 150 -16.73 -11.48 -0.19
N VAL A 151 -16.06 -11.33 0.95
CA VAL A 151 -16.65 -10.78 2.19
C VAL A 151 -17.06 -9.32 1.99
N ALA A 152 -16.20 -8.49 1.38
CA ALA A 152 -16.52 -7.09 1.09
C ALA A 152 -17.75 -6.95 0.15
N LYS A 153 -17.88 -7.83 -0.85
CA LYS A 153 -19.10 -7.89 -1.68
C LYS A 153 -20.35 -8.29 -0.89
N ALA A 154 -20.23 -9.23 0.06
CA ALA A 154 -21.35 -9.67 0.88
C ALA A 154 -21.84 -8.58 1.87
N GLU A 155 -20.92 -7.82 2.47
CA GLU A 155 -21.26 -6.70 3.36
C GLU A 155 -21.93 -5.54 2.61
N ILE A 156 -21.49 -5.24 1.39
CA ILE A 156 -22.11 -4.22 0.54
C ILE A 156 -23.54 -4.63 0.15
N ILE A 157 -23.76 -5.91 -0.18
CA ILE A 157 -25.11 -6.42 -0.51
C ILE A 157 -26.05 -6.33 0.70
N ASN A 158 -25.56 -6.67 1.90
CA ASN A 158 -26.37 -6.60 3.12
C ASN A 158 -26.73 -5.16 3.54
N ASN A 159 -25.87 -4.17 3.26
CA ASN A 159 -26.14 -2.76 3.54
C ASN A 159 -27.03 -2.07 2.48
N ILE A 160 -27.32 -2.72 1.34
CA ILE A 160 -28.25 -2.22 0.31
C ILE A 160 -29.66 -2.82 0.48
N LEU A 161 -29.79 -3.92 1.23
CA LEU A 161 -31.04 -4.65 1.45
C LEU A 161 -31.71 -4.35 2.83
N LEU A 162 -31.24 -3.32 3.54
CA LEU A 162 -31.82 -2.77 4.78
C LEU A 162 -32.09 -1.27 4.59
#